data_AF-M5P3X0-F1
#
_entry.id   AF-M5P3X0-F1
#
_cell.length_a   1.000
_cell.length_b   1.000
_cell.length_c   1.000
_cell.angle_alpha   90.00
_cell.angle_beta   90.00
_cell.angle_gamma   90.00
#
_symmetry.space_group_name_H-M   'P 1'
#
loop_
_entity.id
_entity.type
_entity.pdbx_description
1 polymer ?
#
loop_
_entity_poly.entity_id
_entity_poly.type
_entity_poly.pdbx_seq_one_letter_code
_entity_poly.pdbx_strand_id
1 'polypeptide(L)'
;MKETPFYKTNWFTILMIIVLFPVGLILMWVNKKWTVLTRIVVSSVVVVLAALGYFTQSPQSEQVTAQVKEHKEKTKPAKAPNKEEKPQNNQVVIKDNGIKNIKEETKSEKEEPEVTDKEKSKEEIQKIIENTVGKKSGNEPKISDLEVSDLLESDTKTVRTVNATLNGNDNLTTNMIKKGMLIEAEKVFPKIFEDKKVGRVILTWKFPLIDTKGNSESKKVLSIQIERKTNNKINWDNFDRDNFAIVADHYYEHPALNKE
;
A
#
# COMPACT_ATOMS: atom_id res chain seq x y z
N MET A 1 41.99 -15.07 21.20
CA MET A 1 40.94 -15.07 20.16
C MET A 1 41.49 -14.35 18.95
N LYS A 2 41.35 -14.87 17.72
CA LYS A 2 41.87 -14.20 16.52
C LYS A 2 40.87 -13.12 16.10
N GLU A 3 41.19 -11.87 16.40
CA GLU A 3 40.42 -10.70 15.96
C GLU A 3 40.43 -10.65 14.43
N THR A 4 39.27 -10.50 13.80
CA THR A 4 39.23 -10.25 12.36
C THR A 4 39.78 -8.86 12.09
N PRO A 5 40.78 -8.70 11.20
CA PRO A 5 41.34 -7.38 10.94
C PRO A 5 40.25 -6.47 10.34
N PHE A 6 40.28 -5.18 10.70
CA PHE A 6 39.22 -4.21 10.42
C PHE A 6 38.80 -4.14 8.94
N TYR A 7 39.73 -4.40 8.02
CA TYR A 7 39.46 -4.39 6.59
C TYR A 7 38.62 -5.57 6.09
N LYS A 8 38.35 -6.58 6.93
CA LYS A 8 37.47 -7.73 6.63
C LYS A 8 36.06 -7.58 7.21
N THR A 9 35.78 -6.47 7.87
CA THR A 9 34.49 -6.15 8.49
C THR A 9 33.49 -5.69 7.44
N ASN A 10 32.22 -6.11 7.59
CA ASN A 10 31.16 -5.81 6.62
C ASN A 10 30.96 -4.29 6.45
N TRP A 11 30.96 -3.54 7.57
CA TRP A 11 30.82 -2.08 7.53
C TRP A 11 31.97 -1.38 6.79
N PHE A 12 33.22 -1.82 6.99
CA PHE A 12 34.36 -1.25 6.28
C PHE A 12 34.32 -1.54 4.78
N THR A 13 33.84 -2.72 4.38
CA THR A 13 33.66 -3.07 2.96
C THR A 13 32.60 -2.17 2.30
N ILE A 14 31.48 -1.92 2.99
CA ILE A 14 30.42 -1.02 2.52
C ILE A 14 30.92 0.42 2.41
N LEU A 15 31.66 0.89 3.41
CA LEU A 15 32.27 2.22 3.40
C LEU A 15 33.25 2.39 2.23
N MET A 16 34.06 1.37 1.91
CA MET A 16 34.97 1.41 0.77
C MET A 16 34.25 1.38 -0.58
N ILE A 17 33.07 0.75 -0.69
CA ILE A 17 32.25 0.81 -1.92
C ILE A 17 31.73 2.24 -2.16
N ILE A 18 31.37 2.96 -1.09
CA ILE A 18 30.84 4.33 -1.16
C ILE A 18 31.96 5.35 -1.41
N VAL A 19 33.09 5.23 -0.72
CA VAL A 19 34.16 6.24 -0.72
C VAL A 19 35.20 6.00 -1.83
N LEU A 20 35.56 4.74 -2.11
CA LEU A 20 36.61 4.36 -3.07
C LEU A 20 36.15 3.17 -3.92
N PHE A 21 35.23 3.47 -4.84
CA PHE A 21 34.52 2.52 -5.70
C PHE A 21 35.36 1.34 -6.26
N PRO A 22 36.55 1.53 -6.89
CA PRO A 22 37.31 0.41 -7.43
C PRO A 22 37.88 -0.52 -6.34
N VAL A 23 38.23 0.03 -5.17
CA VAL A 23 38.81 -0.73 -4.06
C VAL A 23 37.74 -1.54 -3.32
N GLY A 24 36.55 -0.94 -3.11
CA GLY A 24 35.43 -1.61 -2.45
C GLY A 24 34.93 -2.85 -3.19
N LEU A 25 34.89 -2.79 -4.54
CA LEU A 25 34.49 -3.91 -5.38
C LEU A 25 35.49 -5.08 -5.29
N ILE A 26 36.80 -4.79 -5.33
CA ILE A 26 37.85 -5.80 -5.15
C ILE A 26 37.74 -6.44 -3.77
N LEU A 27 37.53 -5.64 -2.72
CA LEU A 27 37.36 -6.13 -1.35
C LEU A 27 36.15 -7.06 -1.21
N MET A 28 35.05 -6.75 -1.89
CA MET A 28 33.82 -7.56 -1.90
C MET A 28 34.07 -8.96 -2.50
N TRP A 29 34.89 -9.05 -3.55
CA TRP A 29 35.25 -10.32 -4.18
C TRP A 29 36.25 -11.13 -3.34
N VAL A 30 37.18 -10.45 -2.68
CA VAL A 30 38.19 -11.07 -1.80
C VAL A 30 37.55 -11.64 -0.52
N ASN A 31 36.53 -10.99 0.04
CA ASN A 31 35.98 -11.39 1.34
C ASN A 31 35.07 -12.62 1.28
N LYS A 32 34.67 -13.14 0.12
CA LYS A 32 33.83 -14.34 -0.15
C LYS A 32 32.56 -14.60 0.71
N LYS A 33 32.27 -13.80 1.74
CA LYS A 33 31.14 -13.89 2.68
C LYS A 33 29.79 -13.58 2.04
N TRP A 34 29.80 -13.01 0.84
CA TRP A 34 28.60 -12.53 0.14
C TRP A 34 28.19 -13.55 -0.92
N THR A 35 26.92 -13.93 -0.96
CA THR A 35 26.38 -14.83 -2.00
C THR A 35 26.55 -14.20 -3.38
N VAL A 36 26.79 -15.02 -4.41
CA VAL A 36 27.06 -14.56 -5.79
C VAL A 36 25.94 -13.64 -6.29
N LEU A 37 24.69 -13.91 -5.90
CA LEU A 37 23.53 -13.08 -6.21
C LEU A 37 23.64 -11.65 -5.66
N THR A 38 24.08 -11.49 -4.40
CA THR A 38 24.26 -10.17 -3.79
C THR A 38 25.35 -9.37 -4.50
N ARG A 39 26.38 -10.05 -5.01
CA ARG A 39 27.45 -9.40 -5.80
C ARG A 39 26.96 -8.89 -7.14
N ILE A 40 26.09 -9.66 -7.81
CA ILE A 40 25.50 -9.28 -9.09
C ILE A 40 24.58 -8.07 -8.91
N VAL A 41 23.72 -8.07 -7.87
CA VAL A 41 22.80 -6.95 -7.60
C VAL A 41 23.54 -5.66 -7.25
N VAL A 42 24.58 -5.73 -6.41
CA VAL A 42 25.36 -4.53 -6.06
C VAL A 42 26.16 -4.02 -7.27
N SER A 43 26.72 -4.92 -8.08
CA SER A 43 27.43 -4.53 -9.31
C SER A 43 26.49 -3.92 -10.35
N SER A 44 25.26 -4.42 -10.48
CA SER A 44 24.30 -3.88 -11.45
C SER A 44 23.79 -2.49 -11.06
N VAL A 45 23.48 -2.26 -9.79
CA VAL A 45 23.07 -0.94 -9.28
C VAL A 45 24.16 0.10 -9.54
N VAL A 46 25.42 -0.25 -9.32
CA VAL A 46 26.52 0.71 -9.57
C VAL A 46 26.73 0.98 -11.05
N VAL A 47 26.64 -0.03 -11.91
CA VAL A 47 26.73 0.19 -13.38
C VAL A 47 25.59 1.08 -13.87
N VAL A 48 24.37 0.90 -13.34
CA VAL A 48 23.22 1.76 -13.64
C VAL A 48 23.47 3.19 -13.16
N LEU A 49 23.99 3.39 -11.95
CA LEU A 49 24.33 4.72 -11.43
C LEU A 49 25.46 5.40 -12.23
N ALA A 50 26.48 4.66 -12.65
CA ALA A 50 27.55 5.17 -13.49
C ALA A 50 27.07 5.51 -14.90
N ALA A 51 26.18 4.69 -15.47
CA ALA A 51 25.55 4.94 -16.76
C ALA A 51 24.66 6.19 -16.69
N LEU A 52 23.86 6.34 -15.64
CA LEU A 52 23.06 7.55 -15.41
C LEU A 52 23.96 8.78 -15.30
N GLY A 53 25.06 8.71 -14.54
CA GLY A 53 26.05 9.79 -14.49
C GLY A 53 26.64 10.14 -15.86
N TYR A 54 26.95 9.12 -16.68
CA TYR A 54 27.46 9.28 -18.03
C TYR A 54 26.43 9.89 -18.99
N PHE A 55 25.16 9.49 -18.88
CA PHE A 55 24.06 10.03 -19.69
C PHE A 55 23.63 11.44 -19.26
N THR A 56 23.80 11.81 -17.99
CA THR A 56 23.55 13.19 -17.52
C THR A 56 24.62 14.20 -17.93
N GLN A 57 25.74 13.74 -18.51
CA GLN A 57 26.78 14.62 -19.03
C GLN A 57 26.72 14.67 -20.56
N SER A 58 25.59 15.15 -21.08
CA SER A 58 25.50 15.60 -22.48
C SER A 58 25.87 17.09 -22.57
N PRO A 59 26.77 17.50 -23.47
CA PRO A 59 27.17 18.89 -23.62
C PRO A 59 26.11 19.65 -24.41
N GLN A 60 25.41 20.60 -23.77
CA GLN A 60 24.65 21.62 -24.49
C GLN A 60 25.41 22.94 -24.39
N SER A 61 26.23 23.20 -25.41
CA SER A 61 26.79 24.51 -25.71
C SER A 61 25.70 25.44 -26.27
N GLU A 62 25.60 26.64 -25.71
CA GLU A 62 25.55 27.97 -26.39
C GLU A 62 24.75 28.11 -27.71
N GLN A 63 23.90 29.10 -27.98
CA GLN A 63 23.37 30.32 -27.34
C GLN A 63 22.05 30.66 -28.07
N VAL A 64 21.12 31.40 -27.45
CA VAL A 64 20.68 32.72 -27.94
C VAL A 64 20.13 33.49 -26.75
N THR A 65 20.85 34.55 -26.41
CA THR A 65 20.49 35.61 -25.49
C THR A 65 19.65 36.65 -26.25
N ALA A 66 18.38 36.84 -25.91
CA ALA A 66 17.65 38.11 -26.05
C ALA A 66 16.24 37.97 -25.48
N GLN A 67 15.80 38.99 -24.72
CA GLN A 67 14.46 39.20 -24.13
C GLN A 67 14.24 38.35 -22.85
N VAL A 68 14.07 38.86 -21.64
CA VAL A 68 13.50 40.13 -21.17
C VAL A 68 14.16 40.45 -19.81
N LYS A 69 15.02 41.47 -19.77
CA LYS A 69 15.31 42.24 -18.55
C LYS A 69 14.78 43.64 -18.80
N GLU A 70 13.52 43.87 -18.46
CA GLU A 70 13.09 45.20 -18.09
C GLU A 70 11.96 45.12 -17.07
N HIS A 71 12.17 45.83 -15.96
CA HIS A 71 11.21 46.23 -14.94
C HIS A 71 10.74 45.21 -13.88
N LYS A 72 11.62 45.10 -12.88
CA LYS A 72 11.22 45.05 -11.46
C LYS A 72 10.46 46.34 -11.07
N GLU A 73 9.42 46.15 -10.27
CA GLU A 73 9.18 46.87 -9.02
C GLU A 73 8.60 48.29 -9.07
N LYS A 74 7.29 48.41 -8.73
CA LYS A 74 6.73 49.50 -7.93
C LYS A 74 5.39 49.10 -7.26
N THR A 75 5.44 49.03 -5.92
CA THR A 75 4.42 49.55 -4.98
C THR A 75 3.16 48.72 -4.63
N LYS A 76 3.18 48.13 -3.41
CA LYS A 76 2.02 48.01 -2.47
C LYS A 76 1.79 49.39 -1.79
N PRO A 77 0.61 49.77 -1.21
CA PRO A 77 -0.27 48.90 -0.40
C PRO A 77 -1.80 49.20 -0.38
N ALA A 78 -2.54 48.27 0.25
CA ALA A 78 -3.59 48.50 1.28
C ALA A 78 -5.05 48.04 1.00
N LYS A 79 -5.54 47.30 2.02
CA LYS A 79 -6.91 47.15 2.57
C LYS A 79 -7.93 46.15 1.96
N ALA A 80 -8.11 45.06 2.72
CA ALA A 80 -9.36 44.30 2.90
C ALA A 80 -10.46 45.21 3.53
N PRO A 81 -11.79 44.90 3.50
CA PRO A 81 -12.33 43.65 4.06
C PRO A 81 -13.63 43.05 3.44
N ASN A 82 -13.74 41.72 3.56
CA ASN A 82 -14.90 40.93 4.04
C ASN A 82 -16.31 41.09 3.40
N LYS A 83 -16.86 40.02 2.80
CA LYS A 83 -17.99 39.24 3.39
C LYS A 83 -18.45 38.05 2.55
N GLU A 84 -18.91 37.07 3.33
CA GLU A 84 -19.66 35.83 3.09
C GLU A 84 -20.66 35.82 1.92
N GLU A 85 -20.77 34.69 1.21
CA GLU A 85 -22.00 33.87 1.09
C GLU A 85 -21.76 32.55 0.30
N LYS A 86 -22.38 31.47 0.79
CA LYS A 86 -22.56 30.11 0.20
C LYS A 86 -24.00 30.06 -0.38
N PRO A 87 -24.56 28.93 -0.86
CA PRO A 87 -24.25 27.95 -1.93
C PRO A 87 -25.32 27.96 -3.08
N GLN A 88 -25.03 27.40 -4.26
CA GLN A 88 -26.04 26.84 -5.20
C GLN A 88 -25.39 25.64 -5.91
N ASN A 89 -25.70 24.37 -5.62
CA ASN A 89 -26.85 23.55 -6.04
C ASN A 89 -27.42 23.91 -7.42
N ASN A 90 -27.20 23.04 -8.41
CA ASN A 90 -28.21 22.79 -9.44
C ASN A 90 -28.12 21.36 -9.99
N GLN A 91 -29.20 20.62 -9.76
CA GLN A 91 -29.57 19.38 -10.44
C GLN A 91 -29.86 19.64 -11.92
N VAL A 92 -29.53 18.68 -12.79
CA VAL A 92 -30.27 18.46 -14.04
C VAL A 92 -30.53 16.97 -14.19
N VAL A 93 -31.81 16.62 -14.32
CA VAL A 93 -32.36 15.29 -14.58
C VAL A 93 -33.00 15.30 -15.97
N ILE A 94 -32.48 14.42 -16.83
CA ILE A 94 -33.13 13.52 -17.81
C ILE A 94 -33.94 14.13 -18.97
N LYS A 95 -33.62 13.64 -20.18
CA LYS A 95 -34.64 13.11 -21.11
C LYS A 95 -34.09 12.01 -22.04
N ASP A 96 -34.98 11.04 -22.19
CA ASP A 96 -34.90 9.70 -22.75
C ASP A 96 -35.43 9.67 -24.20
N ASN A 97 -34.96 8.72 -25.03
CA ASN A 97 -35.79 7.95 -25.97
C ASN A 97 -34.95 7.01 -26.87
N GLY A 98 -35.26 5.71 -26.77
CA GLY A 98 -34.76 4.60 -27.61
C GLY A 98 -35.28 4.62 -29.06
N ILE A 99 -34.92 3.66 -29.93
CA ILE A 99 -35.46 2.28 -29.95
C ILE A 99 -34.74 1.39 -31.01
N LYS A 100 -34.38 0.15 -30.62
CA LYS A 100 -34.39 -1.20 -31.31
C LYS A 100 -33.68 -1.38 -32.69
N ASN A 101 -33.20 -2.54 -33.15
CA ASN A 101 -32.97 -3.94 -32.73
C ASN A 101 -32.25 -4.59 -33.93
N ILE A 102 -31.21 -5.43 -33.76
CA ILE A 102 -30.90 -6.58 -34.64
C ILE A 102 -30.31 -7.71 -33.78
N LYS A 103 -30.76 -8.94 -34.03
CA LYS A 103 -30.62 -10.19 -33.27
C LYS A 103 -29.71 -11.17 -34.01
N GLU A 104 -29.00 -12.00 -33.22
CA GLU A 104 -28.45 -13.35 -33.50
C GLU A 104 -27.34 -13.47 -34.59
N GLU A 105 -26.23 -14.22 -34.43
CA GLU A 105 -26.07 -15.54 -33.80
C GLU A 105 -24.58 -15.93 -33.57
N THR A 106 -24.37 -16.89 -32.66
CA THR A 106 -23.26 -17.90 -32.60
C THR A 106 -22.04 -17.68 -31.67
N LYS A 107 -22.20 -18.19 -30.43
CA LYS A 107 -21.42 -19.26 -29.77
C LYS A 107 -19.90 -19.34 -30.05
N SER A 108 -19.09 -18.93 -29.07
CA SER A 108 -17.82 -19.58 -28.76
C SER A 108 -17.64 -19.64 -27.26
N GLU A 109 -17.48 -20.88 -26.82
CA GLU A 109 -17.30 -21.36 -25.47
C GLU A 109 -15.95 -20.88 -24.92
N LYS A 110 -15.98 -20.18 -23.78
CA LYS A 110 -14.78 -19.92 -22.99
C LYS A 110 -15.16 -20.14 -21.53
N GLU A 111 -14.56 -21.17 -20.97
CA GLU A 111 -14.71 -21.69 -19.62
C GLU A 111 -14.84 -20.56 -18.58
N GLU A 112 -16.06 -20.42 -18.06
CA GLU A 112 -16.33 -19.75 -16.80
C GLU A 112 -15.79 -20.67 -15.70
N PRO A 113 -14.90 -20.19 -14.80
CA PRO A 113 -14.47 -21.01 -13.69
C PRO A 113 -15.70 -21.29 -12.82
N GLU A 114 -15.98 -22.56 -12.61
CA GLU A 114 -17.01 -23.08 -11.73
C GLU A 114 -16.87 -22.43 -10.35
N VAL A 115 -17.61 -21.34 -10.10
CA VAL A 115 -17.71 -20.70 -8.80
C VAL A 115 -18.47 -21.66 -7.92
N THR A 116 -17.72 -22.50 -7.22
CA THR A 116 -18.23 -23.42 -6.22
C THR A 116 -18.97 -22.59 -5.17
N ASP A 117 -20.31 -22.65 -5.15
CA ASP A 117 -21.20 -21.94 -4.21
C ASP A 117 -21.17 -22.56 -2.81
N LYS A 118 -19.99 -23.05 -2.41
CA LYS A 118 -19.72 -23.59 -1.09
C LYS A 118 -19.19 -22.47 -0.22
N GLU A 119 -19.85 -22.35 0.92
CA GLU A 119 -19.43 -21.54 2.05
C GLU A 119 -18.00 -21.87 2.44
N LYS A 120 -17.12 -20.87 2.47
CA LYS A 120 -15.71 -21.10 2.81
C LYS A 120 -15.59 -21.31 4.33
N SER A 121 -14.84 -22.33 4.73
CA SER A 121 -14.54 -22.62 6.13
C SER A 121 -13.59 -21.57 6.72
N LYS A 122 -13.45 -21.54 8.05
CA LYS A 122 -12.48 -20.67 8.75
C LYS A 122 -11.05 -20.94 8.26
N GLU A 123 -10.69 -22.20 8.03
CA GLU A 123 -9.36 -22.61 7.56
C GLU A 123 -9.09 -22.17 6.13
N GLU A 124 -10.11 -22.19 5.26
CA GLU A 124 -10.00 -21.68 3.89
C GLU A 124 -9.83 -20.16 3.87
N ILE A 125 -10.60 -19.43 4.68
CA ILE A 125 -10.44 -17.98 4.88
C ILE A 125 -9.03 -17.66 5.40
N GLN A 126 -8.54 -18.42 6.39
CA GLN A 126 -7.19 -18.26 6.92
C GLN A 126 -6.15 -18.41 5.80
N LYS A 127 -6.25 -19.46 4.99
CA LYS A 127 -5.36 -19.69 3.84
C LYS A 127 -5.43 -18.56 2.81
N ILE A 128 -6.62 -18.03 2.53
CA ILE A 128 -6.79 -16.89 1.62
C ILE A 128 -6.00 -15.68 2.13
N ILE A 129 -6.14 -15.35 3.41
CA ILE A 129 -5.40 -14.24 4.02
C ILE A 129 -3.90 -14.50 3.96
N GLU A 130 -3.44 -15.65 4.43
CA GLU A 130 -2.01 -16.02 4.45
C GLU A 130 -1.37 -16.03 3.05
N ASN A 131 -2.06 -16.55 2.05
CA ASN A 131 -1.58 -16.56 0.67
C ASN A 131 -1.53 -15.15 0.05
N THR A 132 -2.31 -14.21 0.59
CA THR A 132 -2.43 -12.85 0.07
C THR A 132 -1.42 -11.90 0.71
N VAL A 133 -1.20 -12.02 2.02
CA VAL A 133 -0.41 -11.07 2.81
C VAL A 133 0.76 -11.70 3.57
N GLY A 134 0.98 -13.01 3.38
CA GLY A 134 2.04 -13.78 4.01
C GLY A 134 1.63 -14.42 5.33
N LYS A 135 2.43 -15.40 5.79
CA LYS A 135 2.16 -16.17 7.03
C LYS A 135 2.65 -15.49 8.31
N LYS A 136 3.57 -14.52 8.19
CA LYS A 136 4.24 -13.89 9.33
C LYS A 136 4.25 -12.37 9.20
N SER A 137 4.37 -11.72 10.34
CA SER A 137 4.72 -10.31 10.48
C SER A 137 5.94 -10.21 11.39
N GLY A 138 7.12 -10.04 10.82
CA GLY A 138 8.37 -10.26 11.55
C GLY A 138 8.47 -11.69 12.08
N ASN A 139 8.59 -11.84 13.40
CA ASN A 139 8.67 -13.15 14.07
C ASN A 139 7.29 -13.70 14.50
N GLU A 140 6.26 -12.88 14.48
CA GLU A 140 4.90 -13.23 14.89
C GLU A 140 4.10 -13.82 13.71
N PRO A 141 3.07 -14.64 13.96
CA PRO A 141 2.11 -15.01 12.92
C PRO A 141 1.44 -13.75 12.36
N LYS A 142 1.15 -13.75 11.06
CA LYS A 142 0.47 -12.60 10.43
C LYS A 142 -0.95 -12.45 10.96
N ILE A 143 -1.67 -13.55 11.13
CA ILE A 143 -3.02 -13.58 11.72
C ILE A 143 -2.85 -13.85 13.22
N SER A 144 -3.20 -12.88 14.05
CA SER A 144 -3.20 -13.07 15.51
C SER A 144 -4.50 -13.69 16.00
N ASP A 145 -5.60 -13.40 15.32
CA ASP A 145 -6.92 -13.94 15.65
C ASP A 145 -7.81 -13.94 14.39
N LEU A 146 -8.69 -14.94 14.29
CA LEU A 146 -9.65 -15.07 13.19
C LEU A 146 -10.93 -15.71 13.71
N GLU A 147 -12.03 -15.01 13.52
CA GLU A 147 -13.38 -15.49 13.82
C GLU A 147 -14.24 -15.44 12.56
N VAL A 148 -15.03 -16.50 12.35
CA VAL A 148 -16.06 -16.55 11.31
C VAL A 148 -17.35 -16.97 12.01
N SER A 149 -18.32 -16.07 12.06
CA SER A 149 -19.56 -16.28 12.80
C SER A 149 -20.76 -15.64 12.08
N ASP A 150 -21.94 -16.22 12.24
CA ASP A 150 -23.18 -15.66 11.72
C ASP A 150 -23.81 -14.77 12.80
N LEU A 151 -23.73 -13.46 12.61
CA LEU A 151 -24.20 -12.47 13.59
C LEU A 151 -25.62 -12.02 13.25
N LEU A 152 -26.50 -11.94 14.25
CA LEU A 152 -27.83 -11.35 14.07
C LEU A 152 -27.69 -9.83 13.86
N GLU A 153 -28.14 -9.34 12.71
CA GLU A 153 -28.19 -7.90 12.39
C GLU A 153 -29.58 -7.32 12.69
N SER A 154 -30.62 -8.15 12.65
CA SER A 154 -31.98 -7.88 13.11
C SER A 154 -32.69 -9.21 13.42
N ASP A 155 -33.87 -9.16 14.02
CA ASP A 155 -34.66 -10.33 14.45
C ASP A 155 -34.82 -11.42 13.36
N THR A 156 -34.71 -11.06 12.09
CA THR A 156 -34.89 -11.98 10.95
C THR A 156 -33.68 -12.08 10.02
N LYS A 157 -32.59 -11.36 10.29
CA LYS A 157 -31.44 -11.27 9.38
C LYS A 157 -30.15 -11.63 10.08
N THR A 158 -29.54 -12.73 9.65
CA THR A 158 -28.18 -13.09 10.01
C THR A 158 -27.20 -12.64 8.94
N VAL A 159 -26.00 -12.26 9.38
CA VAL A 159 -24.91 -11.80 8.53
C VAL A 159 -23.66 -12.58 8.89
N ARG A 160 -23.21 -13.44 7.97
CA ARG A 160 -21.92 -14.10 8.06
C ARG A 160 -20.81 -13.05 8.09
N THR A 161 -20.09 -13.00 9.20
CA THR A 161 -19.06 -12.01 9.50
C THR A 161 -17.72 -12.70 9.61
N VAL A 162 -16.74 -12.18 8.90
CA VAL A 162 -15.33 -12.56 9.04
C VAL A 162 -14.61 -11.44 9.80
N ASN A 163 -14.12 -11.74 10.98
CA ASN A 163 -13.34 -10.81 11.80
C ASN A 163 -11.90 -11.32 11.92
N ALA A 164 -10.96 -10.62 11.29
CA ALA A 164 -9.55 -10.99 11.31
C ALA A 164 -8.72 -9.90 11.99
N THR A 165 -7.95 -10.30 13.00
CA THR A 165 -6.91 -9.45 13.58
C THR A 165 -5.55 -9.84 13.03
N LEU A 166 -4.87 -8.88 12.42
CA LEU A 166 -3.58 -9.04 11.77
C LEU A 166 -2.48 -8.30 12.53
N ASN A 167 -1.28 -8.87 12.58
CA ASN A 167 -0.08 -8.18 13.03
C ASN A 167 0.48 -7.32 11.89
N GLY A 168 0.64 -6.02 12.13
CA GLY A 168 1.22 -5.06 11.20
C GLY A 168 2.70 -5.32 10.97
N ASN A 169 3.14 -5.14 9.72
CA ASN A 169 4.56 -5.19 9.37
C ASN A 169 5.23 -3.87 9.77
N ASP A 170 6.40 -3.96 10.38
CA ASP A 170 7.23 -2.79 10.67
C ASP A 170 7.88 -2.24 9.39
N ASN A 171 8.17 -0.94 9.39
CA ASN A 171 8.78 -0.24 8.25
C ASN A 171 9.53 1.02 8.70
N LEU A 172 10.24 1.67 7.77
CA LEU A 172 11.11 2.82 8.06
C LEU A 172 10.35 4.02 8.64
N THR A 173 9.09 4.21 8.24
CA THR A 173 8.26 5.33 8.70
C THR A 173 6.85 4.88 9.01
N THR A 174 6.19 5.60 9.91
CA THR A 174 4.78 5.41 10.28
C THR A 174 3.85 5.39 9.06
N ASN A 175 4.07 6.29 8.10
CA ASN A 175 3.27 6.37 6.88
C ASN A 175 3.44 5.11 6.00
N MET A 176 4.67 4.56 5.92
CA MET A 176 4.90 3.31 5.19
C MET A 176 4.24 2.12 5.88
N ILE A 177 4.23 2.09 7.22
CA ILE A 177 3.50 1.07 8.01
C ILE A 177 2.00 1.15 7.67
N LYS A 178 1.40 2.34 7.75
CA LYS A 178 -0.02 2.55 7.41
C LYS A 178 -0.31 2.13 5.97
N LYS A 179 0.46 2.61 5.00
CA LYS A 179 0.28 2.23 3.58
C LYS A 179 0.40 0.73 3.35
N GLY A 180 1.30 0.05 4.07
CA GLY A 180 1.39 -1.40 4.06
C GLY A 180 0.09 -2.08 4.47
N MET A 181 -0.52 -1.63 5.57
CA MET A 181 -1.80 -2.17 6.05
C MET A 181 -2.95 -1.88 5.06
N LEU A 182 -2.99 -0.70 4.46
CA LEU A 182 -4.01 -0.35 3.44
C LEU A 182 -3.85 -1.20 2.17
N ILE A 183 -2.62 -1.49 1.74
CA ILE A 183 -2.33 -2.43 0.63
C ILE A 183 -2.82 -3.84 0.96
N GLU A 184 -2.55 -4.31 2.18
CA GLU A 184 -3.02 -5.61 2.63
C GLU A 184 -4.56 -5.66 2.61
N ALA A 185 -5.22 -4.62 3.10
CA ALA A 185 -6.68 -4.49 3.09
C ALA A 185 -7.27 -4.57 1.67
N GLU A 186 -6.74 -3.74 0.75
CA GLU A 186 -7.11 -3.68 -0.67
C GLU A 186 -7.08 -5.06 -1.34
N LYS A 187 -6.10 -5.89 -1.00
CA LYS A 187 -5.96 -7.24 -1.58
C LYS A 187 -6.84 -8.29 -0.89
N VAL A 188 -7.07 -8.16 0.42
CA VAL A 188 -7.75 -9.20 1.21
C VAL A 188 -9.26 -9.10 1.08
N PHE A 189 -9.83 -7.89 1.12
CA PHE A 189 -11.28 -7.70 1.02
C PHE A 189 -11.91 -8.40 -0.19
N PRO A 190 -11.50 -8.13 -1.45
CA PRO A 190 -12.14 -8.73 -2.61
C PRO A 190 -12.08 -10.27 -2.58
N LYS A 191 -10.96 -10.84 -2.14
CA LYS A 191 -10.76 -12.30 -2.07
C LYS A 191 -11.64 -12.99 -1.03
N ILE A 192 -11.88 -12.34 0.11
CA ILE A 192 -12.81 -12.87 1.11
C ILE A 192 -14.25 -12.77 0.57
N PHE A 193 -14.60 -11.67 -0.09
CA PHE A 193 -15.95 -11.46 -0.64
C PHE A 193 -16.30 -12.32 -1.86
N GLU A 194 -15.33 -12.99 -2.48
CA GLU A 194 -15.57 -14.07 -3.46
C GLU A 194 -16.49 -15.16 -2.89
N ASP A 195 -16.41 -15.45 -1.58
CA ASP A 195 -17.45 -16.25 -0.92
C ASP A 195 -18.72 -15.40 -0.83
N LYS A 196 -19.70 -15.68 -1.71
CA LYS A 196 -20.96 -14.94 -1.83
C LYS A 196 -21.78 -14.89 -0.54
N LYS A 197 -21.57 -15.81 0.41
CA LYS A 197 -22.29 -15.84 1.69
C LYS A 197 -21.75 -14.84 2.71
N VAL A 198 -20.48 -14.41 2.60
CA VAL A 198 -19.89 -13.44 3.54
C VAL A 198 -20.59 -12.09 3.41
N GLY A 199 -21.30 -11.64 4.45
CA GLY A 199 -22.01 -10.36 4.43
C GLY A 199 -21.17 -9.20 4.94
N ARG A 200 -20.17 -9.47 5.79
CA ARG A 200 -19.33 -8.46 6.44
C ARG A 200 -17.91 -8.97 6.66
N VAL A 201 -16.92 -8.11 6.43
CA VAL A 201 -15.51 -8.38 6.75
C VAL A 201 -14.97 -7.23 7.59
N ILE A 202 -14.30 -7.58 8.69
CA ILE A 202 -13.62 -6.64 9.57
C ILE A 202 -12.14 -7.05 9.61
N LEU A 203 -11.27 -6.16 9.13
CA LEU A 203 -9.83 -6.34 9.23
C LEU A 203 -9.28 -5.36 10.28
N THR A 204 -8.60 -5.87 11.28
CA THR A 204 -8.02 -5.07 12.37
C THR A 204 -6.53 -5.31 12.46
N TRP A 205 -5.72 -4.27 12.39
CA TRP A 205 -4.28 -4.38 12.60
C TRP A 205 -3.88 -4.00 14.01
N LYS A 206 -3.04 -4.86 14.61
CA LYS A 206 -2.28 -4.56 15.82
C LYS A 206 -0.83 -4.26 15.47
N PHE A 207 -0.26 -3.29 16.16
CA PHE A 207 1.14 -2.92 15.99
C PHE A 207 1.76 -2.50 17.34
N PRO A 208 3.03 -2.88 17.64
CA PRO A 208 3.71 -2.45 18.84
C PRO A 208 3.88 -0.93 18.86
N LEU A 209 3.35 -0.28 19.89
CA LEU A 209 3.53 1.14 20.13
C LEU A 209 4.36 1.34 21.40
N ILE A 210 5.32 2.26 21.33
CA ILE A 210 6.19 2.61 22.44
C ILE A 210 5.60 3.82 23.17
N ASP A 211 5.42 3.72 24.49
CA ASP A 211 4.96 4.82 25.33
C ASP A 211 6.10 5.84 25.62
N THR A 212 5.77 6.95 26.28
CA THR A 212 6.78 7.98 26.64
C THR A 212 7.83 7.49 27.63
N LYS A 213 7.64 6.31 28.24
CA LYS A 213 8.57 5.66 29.17
C LYS A 213 9.39 4.55 28.48
N GLY A 214 9.19 4.30 27.19
CA GLY A 214 9.89 3.27 26.42
C GLY A 214 9.25 1.88 26.46
N ASN A 215 8.06 1.71 27.07
CA ASN A 215 7.38 0.41 27.09
C ASN A 215 6.68 0.15 25.76
N SER A 216 6.90 -1.03 25.18
CA SER A 216 6.24 -1.47 23.95
C SER A 216 5.02 -2.33 24.25
N GLU A 217 3.89 -1.99 23.64
CA GLU A 217 2.64 -2.75 23.76
C GLU A 217 1.94 -2.86 22.40
N SER A 218 1.51 -4.08 22.03
CA SER A 218 0.79 -4.30 20.77
C SER A 218 -0.66 -3.82 20.87
N LYS A 219 -0.97 -2.72 20.18
CA LYS A 219 -2.28 -2.04 20.23
C LYS A 219 -2.96 -2.05 18.87
N LYS A 220 -4.30 -1.95 18.88
CA LYS A 220 -5.08 -1.73 17.67
C LYS A 220 -4.72 -0.37 17.07
N VAL A 221 -4.16 -0.37 15.86
CA VAL A 221 -3.74 0.84 15.16
C VAL A 221 -4.59 1.19 13.95
N LEU A 222 -5.20 0.19 13.30
CA LEU A 222 -6.09 0.39 12.16
C LEU A 222 -7.21 -0.65 12.21
N SER A 223 -8.44 -0.26 11.86
CA SER A 223 -9.55 -1.19 11.67
C SER A 223 -10.43 -0.70 10.55
N ILE A 224 -10.76 -1.61 9.63
CA ILE A 224 -11.58 -1.34 8.45
C ILE A 224 -12.68 -2.38 8.40
N GLN A 225 -13.92 -1.91 8.34
CA GLN A 225 -15.10 -2.75 8.13
C GLN A 225 -15.72 -2.44 6.78
N ILE A 226 -15.98 -3.49 6.01
CA ILE A 226 -16.71 -3.40 4.75
C ILE A 226 -17.87 -4.40 4.80
N GLU A 227 -19.05 -3.94 4.40
CA GLU A 227 -20.21 -4.78 4.11
C GLU A 227 -20.23 -5.18 2.64
N ARG A 228 -20.90 -6.30 2.32
CA ARG A 228 -21.05 -6.78 0.94
C ARG A 228 -21.61 -5.71 -0.01
N LYS A 229 -22.57 -4.91 0.46
CA LYS A 229 -23.17 -3.81 -0.33
C LYS A 229 -22.13 -2.77 -0.77
N THR A 230 -21.13 -2.53 0.06
CA THR A 230 -20.04 -1.57 -0.15
C THR A 230 -18.98 -2.19 -1.04
N ASN A 231 -18.57 -3.43 -0.74
CA ASN A 231 -17.66 -4.20 -1.61
C ASN A 231 -18.13 -4.24 -3.07
N ASN A 232 -19.42 -4.51 -3.30
CA ASN A 232 -19.99 -4.62 -4.65
C ASN A 232 -20.00 -3.30 -5.43
N LYS A 233 -19.78 -2.15 -4.77
CA LYS A 233 -19.70 -0.83 -5.40
C LYS A 233 -18.25 -0.39 -5.65
N ILE A 234 -17.28 -1.04 -5.03
CA ILE A 234 -15.86 -0.69 -5.18
C ILE A 234 -15.34 -1.34 -6.47
N ASN A 235 -14.73 -0.51 -7.34
CA ASN A 235 -13.94 -0.99 -8.47
C ASN A 235 -12.50 -1.26 -7.99
N TRP A 236 -12.26 -2.48 -7.50
CA TRP A 236 -10.97 -2.86 -6.90
C TRP A 236 -9.77 -2.70 -7.83
N ASP A 237 -9.94 -2.84 -9.15
CA ASP A 237 -8.83 -2.67 -10.12
C ASP A 237 -8.31 -1.23 -10.20
N ASN A 238 -9.14 -0.25 -9.81
CA ASN A 238 -8.83 1.18 -9.87
C ASN A 238 -9.02 1.87 -8.52
N PHE A 239 -9.14 1.10 -7.44
CA PHE A 239 -9.43 1.64 -6.13
C PHE A 239 -8.17 2.28 -5.53
N ASP A 240 -8.23 3.57 -5.22
CA ASP A 240 -7.20 4.20 -4.41
C ASP A 240 -7.42 3.87 -2.93
N ARG A 241 -6.51 3.07 -2.38
CA ARG A 241 -6.52 2.61 -0.98
C ARG A 241 -6.57 3.72 0.06
N ASP A 242 -6.10 4.93 -0.26
CA ASP A 242 -6.16 6.03 0.69
C ASP A 242 -7.64 6.48 0.91
N ASN A 243 -8.56 6.09 0.01
CA ASN A 243 -9.99 6.33 0.16
C ASN A 243 -10.70 5.37 1.13
N PHE A 244 -10.03 4.37 1.71
CA PHE A 244 -10.66 3.50 2.72
C PHE A 244 -11.30 4.29 3.87
N ALA A 245 -10.69 5.40 4.28
CA ALA A 245 -11.23 6.27 5.33
C ALA A 245 -12.58 6.93 4.97
N ILE A 246 -12.92 6.98 3.68
CA ILE A 246 -14.12 7.62 3.15
C ILE A 246 -15.17 6.57 2.77
N VAL A 247 -14.75 5.45 2.19
CA VAL A 247 -15.67 4.47 1.59
C VAL A 247 -16.06 3.33 2.52
N ALA A 248 -15.25 3.01 3.53
CA ALA A 248 -15.53 1.89 4.42
C ALA A 248 -16.76 2.18 5.29
N ASP A 249 -17.55 1.14 5.59
CA ASP A 249 -18.73 1.28 6.45
C ASP A 249 -18.32 1.70 7.88
N HIS A 250 -17.17 1.20 8.35
CA HIS A 250 -16.50 1.77 9.52
C HIS A 250 -14.98 1.81 9.31
N TYR A 251 -14.38 2.90 9.76
CA TYR A 251 -12.94 3.11 9.71
C TYR A 251 -12.44 3.67 11.04
N TYR A 252 -11.34 3.11 11.54
CA TYR A 252 -10.65 3.59 12.72
C TYR A 252 -9.15 3.62 12.46
N GLU A 253 -8.51 4.73 12.79
CA GLU A 253 -7.05 4.90 12.73
C GLU A 253 -6.56 5.50 14.06
N HIS A 254 -5.54 4.87 14.65
CA HIS A 254 -4.94 5.37 15.88
C HIS A 254 -4.03 6.58 15.58
N PRO A 255 -4.02 7.65 16.39
CA PRO A 255 -3.24 8.87 16.12
C PRO A 255 -1.73 8.64 15.93
N ALA A 256 -1.19 7.57 16.52
CA ALA A 256 0.21 7.19 16.33
C ALA A 256 0.56 6.91 14.86
N LEU A 257 -0.40 6.55 14.00
CA LEU A 257 -0.16 6.32 12.57
C LEU A 257 -0.01 7.61 11.74
N ASN A 258 -0.27 8.78 12.33
CA ASN A 258 -0.18 10.09 11.69
C ASN A 258 0.96 10.96 12.22
N LYS A 259 1.86 10.40 13.04
CA LYS A 259 3.06 11.12 13.48
C LYS A 259 4.13 11.03 12.39
N GLU A 260 4.52 12.20 11.88
CA GLU A 260 5.67 12.39 10.98
C GLU A 260 7.01 12.27 11.71
#